data_AF-A0A2H6LGS6-F1
#
_entry.id   AF-A0A2H6LGS6-F1
#
_cell.length_a   1.000
_cell.length_b   1.000
_cell.length_c   1.000
_cell.angle_alpha   90.00
_cell.angle_beta   90.00
_cell.angle_gamma   90.00
#
_symmetry.space_group_name_H-M   'P 1'
#
loop_
_entity.id
_entity.type
_entity.pdbx_description
1 polymer ?
#
loop_
_entity_poly.entity_id
_entity_poly.type
_entity_poly.pdbx_seq_one_letter_code
_entity_poly.pdbx_strand_id
1 'polypeptide(L)'
;MEEAKSGESKADFIHKYSIAQKEARKSLYWLRILNKSEMVPSQRLLPLLNETEEIIAVITTIIVKVKKIDLLNFTLHTSINGSCKKSLFFIRIRNCDRTHSILIPIHSR
;
A
#
# COMPACT_ATOMS: atom_id res chain seq x y z
N MET A 1 -1.73 -9.56 -9.26
CA MET A 1 -1.93 -8.37 -10.11
C MET A 1 -2.88 -8.64 -11.26
N GLU A 2 -2.87 -9.84 -11.85
CA GLU A 2 -3.73 -10.15 -13.00
C GLU A 2 -5.24 -10.10 -12.67
N GLU A 3 -5.63 -10.56 -11.49
CA GLU A 3 -7.01 -10.43 -11.00
C GLU A 3 -7.48 -8.98 -10.81
N ALA A 4 -6.55 -8.04 -10.59
CA ALA A 4 -6.88 -6.63 -10.44
C ALA A 4 -7.16 -5.97 -11.78
N LYS A 5 -6.46 -6.36 -12.85
CA LYS A 5 -6.74 -5.87 -14.22
C LYS A 5 -8.13 -6.30 -14.73
N SER A 6 -8.64 -7.42 -14.22
CA SER A 6 -9.97 -7.94 -14.54
C SER A 6 -11.07 -7.50 -13.55
N GLY A 7 -10.77 -6.58 -12.63
CA GLY A 7 -11.73 -6.09 -11.64
C GLY A 7 -12.81 -5.20 -12.28
N GLU A 8 -14.08 -5.44 -11.94
CA GLU A 8 -15.23 -4.72 -12.49
C GLU A 8 -15.34 -3.26 -12.01
N SER A 9 -14.67 -2.91 -10.90
CA SER A 9 -14.70 -1.56 -10.33
C SER A 9 -13.32 -1.04 -9.90
N LYS A 10 -13.17 0.29 -9.88
CA LYS A 10 -11.96 0.95 -9.38
C LYS A 10 -11.69 0.66 -7.91
N ALA A 11 -12.73 0.48 -7.10
CA ALA A 11 -12.60 0.14 -5.69
C ALA A 11 -12.00 -1.27 -5.51
N ASP A 12 -12.46 -2.24 -6.31
CA ASP A 12 -11.90 -3.59 -6.34
C ASP A 12 -10.44 -3.59 -6.84
N PHE A 13 -10.14 -2.81 -7.88
CA PHE A 13 -8.76 -2.59 -8.34
C PHE A 13 -7.86 -2.08 -7.20
N ILE A 14 -8.27 -1.03 -6.48
CA ILE A 14 -7.51 -0.49 -5.34
C ILE A 14 -7.36 -1.54 -4.23
N HIS A 15 -8.42 -2.29 -3.93
CA HIS A 15 -8.40 -3.31 -2.89
C HIS A 15 -7.37 -4.41 -3.20
N LYS A 16 -7.41 -4.96 -4.42
CA LYS A 16 -6.48 -6.00 -4.88
C LYS A 16 -5.03 -5.52 -4.91
N TYR A 17 -4.77 -4.29 -5.38
CA TYR A 17 -3.42 -3.70 -5.31
C TYR A 17 -2.97 -3.42 -3.88
N SER A 18 -3.89 -3.08 -2.97
CA SER A 18 -3.56 -2.91 -1.55
C SER A 18 -3.18 -4.23 -0.87
N ILE A 19 -3.80 -5.35 -1.27
CA ILE A 19 -3.38 -6.70 -0.83
C ILE A 19 -1.98 -7.01 -1.36
N ALA A 20 -1.74 -6.81 -2.66
CA ALA A 20 -0.42 -7.02 -3.25
C ALA A 20 0.68 -6.19 -2.55
N GLN A 21 0.38 -4.94 -2.19
CA GLN A 21 1.29 -4.08 -1.42
C GLN A 21 1.61 -4.67 -0.04
N LYS A 22 0.60 -5.20 0.66
CA LYS A 22 0.79 -5.83 1.98
C LYS A 22 1.66 -7.07 1.88
N GLU A 23 1.42 -7.93 0.90
CA GLU A 23 2.24 -9.14 0.70
C GLU A 23 3.69 -8.78 0.31
N ALA A 24 3.90 -7.81 -0.57
CA ALA A 24 5.25 -7.34 -0.91
C ALA A 24 6.02 -6.81 0.33
N ARG A 25 5.34 -6.08 1.22
CA ARG A 25 5.94 -5.63 2.49
C ARG A 25 6.29 -6.78 3.43
N LYS A 26 5.48 -7.84 3.47
CA LYS A 26 5.83 -9.05 4.24
C LYS A 26 7.07 -9.74 3.65
N SER A 27 7.17 -9.85 2.32
CA SER A 27 8.36 -10.38 1.66
C SER A 27 9.61 -9.57 1.98
N LEU A 28 9.51 -8.23 1.94
CA LEU A 28 10.60 -7.33 2.33
C LEU A 28 11.05 -7.56 3.78
N TYR A 29 10.08 -7.76 4.70
CA TYR A 29 10.38 -8.06 6.10
C TYR A 29 11.17 -9.38 6.25
N TRP A 30 10.77 -10.44 5.53
CA TRP A 30 11.50 -11.71 5.56
C TRP A 30 12.91 -11.60 4.97
N LEU A 31 13.09 -10.87 3.86
CA LEU A 31 14.41 -10.59 3.31
C LEU A 31 15.31 -9.84 4.29
N ARG A 32 14.74 -8.90 5.06
CA ARG A 32 15.47 -8.17 6.11
C ARG A 32 15.86 -9.08 7.28
N ILE A 33 15.01 -10.04 7.67
CA ILE A 33 15.36 -11.05 8.67
C ILE A 33 16.50 -11.92 8.16
N LEU A 34 16.40 -12.44 6.94
CA LEU A 34 17.41 -13.29 6.32
C LEU A 34 18.78 -12.60 6.22
N ASN A 35 18.78 -11.29 5.92
CA ASN A 35 20.00 -10.51 5.89
C ASN A 35 20.60 -10.31 7.29
N LYS A 36 19.74 -10.14 8.31
CA LYS A 36 20.18 -9.97 9.71
C LYS A 36 20.62 -11.28 10.37
N SER A 37 20.09 -12.42 9.94
CA SER A 37 20.50 -13.72 10.46
C SER A 37 21.78 -14.25 9.81
N GLU A 38 22.36 -13.49 8.85
CA GLU A 38 23.60 -13.84 8.13
C GLU A 38 23.53 -15.23 7.45
N MET A 39 22.32 -15.74 7.22
CA MET A 39 22.11 -17.07 6.62
C MET A 39 22.44 -17.10 5.12
N VAL A 40 22.39 -15.94 4.46
CA VAL A 40 22.69 -15.76 3.04
C VAL A 40 23.60 -14.54 2.89
N PRO A 41 24.64 -14.58 2.03
CA PRO A 41 25.52 -13.44 1.81
C PRO A 41 24.73 -12.19 1.40
N SER A 42 25.00 -11.06 2.06
CA SER A 42 24.30 -9.79 1.81
C SER A 42 24.37 -9.34 0.35
N GLN A 43 25.47 -9.61 -0.37
CA GLN A 43 25.60 -9.34 -1.81
C GLN A 43 24.48 -9.97 -2.65
N ARG A 44 23.91 -11.10 -2.23
CA ARG A 44 22.79 -11.75 -2.93
C ARG A 44 21.43 -11.20 -2.51
N LEU A 45 21.30 -10.71 -1.28
CA LEU A 45 20.04 -10.18 -0.74
C LEU A 45 19.81 -8.71 -1.07
N LEU A 46 20.87 -7.90 -1.17
CA LEU A 46 20.80 -6.48 -1.53
C LEU A 46 20.02 -6.20 -2.83
N PRO A 47 20.27 -6.88 -3.96
CA PRO A 47 19.47 -6.65 -5.17
C PRO A 47 18.00 -7.01 -4.95
N LEU A 48 17.70 -8.11 -4.27
CA LEU A 48 16.32 -8.54 -3.97
C LEU A 48 15.58 -7.56 -3.05
N LEU A 49 16.29 -7.00 -2.06
CA LEU A 49 15.76 -5.96 -1.18
C LEU A 49 15.38 -4.71 -1.98
N ASN A 50 16.29 -4.25 -2.84
CA ASN A 50 16.06 -3.08 -3.69
C ASN A 50 14.89 -3.31 -4.67
N GLU A 51 14.89 -4.43 -5.39
CA GLU A 51 13.80 -4.79 -6.31
C GLU A 51 12.45 -4.84 -5.59
N THR A 52 12.42 -5.41 -4.38
CA THR A 52 11.18 -5.47 -3.58
C THR A 52 10.70 -4.07 -3.18
N GLU A 53 11.62 -3.18 -2.80
CA GLU A 53 11.28 -1.78 -2.48
C GLU A 53 10.77 -1.02 -3.72
N GLU A 54 11.38 -1.23 -4.89
CA GLU A 54 10.93 -0.68 -6.16
C GLU A 54 9.51 -1.16 -6.52
N ILE A 55 9.23 -2.46 -6.37
CA ILE A 55 7.89 -3.03 -6.59
C ILE A 55 6.86 -2.37 -5.67
N ILE A 56 7.19 -2.18 -4.38
CA ILE A 56 6.32 -1.49 -3.43
C ILE A 56 6.08 -0.03 -3.87
N ALA A 57 7.11 0.67 -4.35
CA ALA A 57 6.99 2.03 -4.85
C ALA A 57 6.06 2.10 -6.08
N VAL A 58 6.23 1.21 -7.04
CA VAL A 58 5.36 1.11 -8.23
C VAL A 58 3.91 0.85 -7.84
N ILE A 59 3.65 -0.13 -6.96
CA ILE A 59 2.28 -0.41 -6.48
C ILE A 59 1.68 0.82 -5.78
N THR A 60 2.48 1.52 -4.97
CA THR A 60 2.04 2.72 -4.25
C THR A 60 1.65 3.83 -5.22
N THR A 61 2.47 4.09 -6.24
CA THR A 61 2.18 5.11 -7.24
C THR A 61 0.92 4.80 -8.04
N ILE A 62 0.69 3.53 -8.41
CA ILE A 62 -0.54 3.07 -9.06
C ILE A 62 -1.76 3.39 -8.19
N ILE A 63 -1.77 2.98 -6.91
CA ILE A 63 -2.88 3.23 -5.98
C ILE A 63 -3.15 4.73 -5.82
N VAL A 64 -2.10 5.54 -5.65
CA VAL A 64 -2.22 7.00 -5.49
C VAL A 64 -2.79 7.64 -6.75
N LYS A 65 -2.34 7.22 -7.93
CA LYS A 65 -2.80 7.74 -9.22
C LYS A 65 -4.29 7.47 -9.43
N VAL A 66 -4.75 6.23 -9.15
CA VAL A 66 -6.17 5.87 -9.27
C VAL A 66 -7.04 6.70 -8.32
N LYS A 67 -6.62 6.84 -7.04
CA LYS A 67 -7.35 7.67 -6.06
C LYS A 67 -7.42 9.15 -6.46
N LYS A 68 -6.35 9.70 -7.03
CA LYS A 68 -6.31 11.11 -7.47
C LYS A 68 -7.25 11.38 -8.64
N ILE A 69 -7.35 10.43 -9.59
CA ILE A 69 -8.29 10.52 -10.71
C ILE A 69 -9.73 10.64 -10.20
N ASP A 70 -10.09 9.91 -9.14
CA ASP A 70 -11.44 9.98 -8.57
C ASP A 70 -11.74 11.35 -7.92
N LEU A 71 -10.76 11.96 -7.24
CA LEU A 71 -10.90 13.30 -6.67
C LEU A 71 -11.07 14.39 -7.75
N LEU A 72 -10.39 14.25 -8.89
CA LEU A 72 -10.51 15.20 -10.01
C LEU A 72 -11.87 15.08 -10.70
N ASN A 73 -12.36 13.86 -10.92
CA ASN A 73 -13.68 13.64 -11.52
C ASN A 73 -14.83 14.15 -10.64
N PHE A 74 -14.71 14.01 -9.31
CA PHE A 74 -15.68 14.57 -8.37
C PHE A 74 -15.71 16.11 -8.45
N THR A 75 -14.55 16.75 -8.57
CA THR A 75 -14.44 18.22 -8.65
C THR A 75 -15.05 18.77 -9.96
N LEU A 76 -14.82 18.10 -11.10
CA LEU A 76 -15.39 18.52 -12.38
C LEU A 76 -16.93 18.42 -12.42
N HIS A 77 -17.52 17.39 -11.80
CA HIS A 77 -18.98 17.25 -11.73
C HIS A 77 -19.64 18.38 -10.90
N THR A 78 -18.96 18.87 -9.86
CA THR A 78 -19.46 19.99 -9.04
C THR A 78 -19.39 21.35 -9.73
N SER A 79 -18.60 21.51 -10.79
CA SER A 79 -18.48 22.78 -11.52
C SER A 79 -19.55 22.95 -12.60
N ILE A 80 -20.19 21.87 -13.06
CA ILE A 80 -21.27 21.92 -14.06
C ILE A 80 -22.64 22.09 -13.38
N ASN A 81 -22.80 21.56 -12.16
CA ASN A 81 -23.99 21.77 -11.35
C ASN A 81 -23.79 22.93 -10.37
N GLY A 82 -23.86 24.15 -10.92
CA GLY A 82 -23.97 25.37 -10.13
C GLY A 82 -25.25 25.37 -9.30
N SER A 83 -25.20 24.84 -8.08
CA SER A 83 -26.18 25.10 -7.03
C SER A 83 -25.55 24.85 -5.66
N CYS A 84 -25.42 25.94 -4.90
CA CYS A 84 -25.09 25.97 -3.48
C CYS A 84 -25.67 24.78 -2.69
N LYS A 85 -24.82 23.97 -2.03
CA LYS A 85 -24.94 23.65 -0.59
C LYS A 85 -23.56 23.31 -0.03
N LYS A 86 -23.01 24.25 0.77
CA LYS A 86 -21.98 23.95 1.76
C LYS A 86 -22.60 22.99 2.78
N SER A 87 -22.20 21.74 2.78
CA SER A 87 -22.35 20.86 3.95
C SER A 87 -21.08 20.05 4.08
N LEU A 88 -20.38 20.31 5.18
CA LEU A 88 -19.35 19.49 5.78
C LEU A 88 -19.63 17.99 5.58
N PHE A 89 -18.66 17.25 5.07
CA PHE A 89 -18.40 15.90 5.57
C PHE A 89 -16.92 15.57 5.41
N PHE A 90 -16.15 15.91 6.44
CA PHE A 90 -14.79 15.44 6.64
C PHE A 90 -14.89 14.00 7.17
N ILE A 91 -14.71 12.99 6.33
CA ILE A 91 -14.31 11.66 6.81
C ILE A 91 -12.85 11.45 6.43
N ARG A 92 -11.99 11.77 7.39
CA ARG A 92 -10.59 11.37 7.41
C ARG A 92 -10.54 9.92 7.86
N ILE A 93 -10.57 8.96 6.93
CA ILE A 93 -10.11 7.60 7.24
C ILE A 93 -8.58 7.62 7.25
N ARG A 94 -8.01 7.97 8.40
CA ARG A 94 -6.69 7.44 8.78
C ARG A 94 -6.88 5.94 8.98
N ASN A 95 -6.49 5.13 8.00
CA ASN A 95 -6.23 3.74 8.30
C ASN A 95 -4.89 3.68 9.05
N CYS A 96 -5.04 3.49 10.35
CA CYS A 96 -4.01 3.24 11.33
C CYS A 96 -3.11 2.09 10.84
N ASP A 97 -1.83 2.38 10.64
CA ASP A 97 -0.78 1.36 10.66
C ASP A 97 -0.89 0.64 12.01
N ARG A 98 -1.47 -0.57 12.00
CA ARG A 98 -1.39 -1.46 13.15
C ARG A 98 -0.08 -2.24 13.00
N THR A 99 0.99 -1.63 13.50
CA THR A 99 2.19 -2.32 13.94
C THR A 99 1.77 -3.40 14.92
N HIS A 100 1.74 -4.66 14.49
CA HIS A 100 1.89 -5.77 15.42
C HIS A 100 3.35 -5.81 15.82
N SER A 101 3.70 -5.03 16.84
CA SER A 101 4.86 -5.29 17.68
C SER A 101 4.60 -6.63 18.34
N ILE A 102 5.18 -7.70 17.80
CA ILE A 102 5.29 -8.98 18.50
C ILE A 102 6.34 -8.74 19.58
N LEU A 103 5.87 -8.50 20.81
CA LEU A 103 6.72 -8.60 21.99
C LEU A 103 7.01 -10.09 22.19
N ILE A 104 8.24 -10.50 21.93
CA ILE A 104 8.77 -11.79 22.38
C ILE A 104 9.18 -11.58 23.84
N PRO A 105 8.60 -12.28 24.83
CA PRO A 105 9.16 -12.28 26.17
C PRO A 105 10.44 -13.11 26.15
N ILE A 106 11.59 -12.43 26.18
CA ILE A 106 12.87 -13.04 26.52
C ILE A 106 12.88 -13.14 28.04
N HIS A 107 12.47 -14.28 28.59
CA HIS A 107 12.69 -14.56 30.00
C HIS A 107 14.17 -14.92 30.18
N SER A 108 14.94 -13.97 30.71
CA SER A 108 16.27 -14.23 31.25
C SER A 108 16.19 -14.25 32.78
N ARG A 109 16.65 -15.38 33.33
CA ARG A 109 16.75 -15.77 34.75
C ARG A 109 15.47 -16.24 35.43
#